data_AF-A0A7S0MSC1-F1
#
_entry.id   AF-A0A7S0MSC1-F1
#
_cell.length_a   1.000
_cell.length_b   1.000
_cell.length_c   1.000
_cell.angle_alpha   90.00
_cell.angle_beta   90.00
_cell.angle_gamma   90.00
#
_symmetry.space_group_name_H-M   'P 1'
#
loop_
_entity.id
_entity.type
_entity.pdbx_description
1 polymer ?
#
loop_
_entity_poly.entity_id
_entity_poly.type
_entity_poly.pdbx_seq_one_letter_code
_entity_poly.pdbx_strand_id
1 'polypeptide(L)'
;KDEYEFVFEPREGFSYPHTPFHKSKWSDDFRTVWKGHFGRDVRPISHFMSMEIVDRARLKPVEVGSLRLYTGPMYVHYNAVLRNHPHDICLSLEGNKYETTIFCITSGIVKLSRFSKIPSNRRLFRGLGGMILPEQFLQGKNGFRGGVEWGLMSTTMDKAVATQYSGVDKQRGSVFEIVPGRIDIGAELSWLSQYPGEAEYLFPPL
;
A
#
# COMPACT_ATOMS: atom_id res chain seq x y z
N LYS A 1 -4.55 -9.58 16.40
CA LYS A 1 -5.54 -8.97 17.34
C LYS A 1 -5.21 -7.49 17.48
N ASP A 2 -3.97 -7.20 17.85
CA ASP A 2 -3.24 -5.94 17.62
C ASP A 2 -3.66 -5.08 16.42
N GLU A 3 -3.64 -5.60 15.18
CA GLU A 3 -3.84 -4.76 13.99
C GLU A 3 -5.29 -4.33 13.78
N TYR A 4 -6.24 -5.23 14.08
CA TYR A 4 -7.66 -4.87 14.08
C TYR A 4 -7.94 -3.82 15.16
N GLU A 5 -7.44 -4.06 16.37
CA GLU A 5 -7.59 -3.12 17.47
C GLU A 5 -6.98 -1.75 17.13
N PHE A 6 -5.79 -1.71 16.53
CA PHE A 6 -5.15 -0.47 16.07
C PHE A 6 -6.04 0.35 15.13
N VAL A 7 -6.74 -0.31 14.21
CA VAL A 7 -7.53 0.36 13.18
C VAL A 7 -8.89 0.80 13.70
N PHE A 8 -9.57 -0.05 14.46
CA PHE A 8 -10.95 0.20 14.86
C PHE A 8 -11.02 0.97 16.18
N GLU A 9 -10.27 0.53 17.18
CA GLU A 9 -10.37 1.02 18.57
C GLU A 9 -8.98 1.06 19.24
N PRO A 10 -8.05 1.93 18.76
CA PRO A 10 -6.73 2.00 19.32
C PRO A 10 -6.77 2.45 20.79
N ARG A 11 -5.96 1.78 21.62
CA ARG A 11 -5.76 2.10 23.03
C ARG A 11 -4.71 3.18 23.19
N GLU A 12 -5.05 4.20 23.97
CA GLU A 12 -4.11 5.23 24.38
C GLU A 12 -2.95 4.61 25.19
N GLY A 13 -1.72 5.03 24.92
CA GLY A 13 -0.52 4.54 25.61
C GLY A 13 -0.09 3.11 25.26
N PHE A 14 -0.82 2.40 24.39
CA PHE A 14 -0.42 1.06 23.94
C PHE A 14 0.61 1.16 22.79
N SER A 15 1.71 0.43 22.93
CA SER A 15 2.70 0.29 21.86
C SER A 15 2.28 -0.86 20.93
N TYR A 16 1.79 -0.50 19.75
CA TYR A 16 1.43 -1.49 18.75
C TYR A 16 2.68 -2.10 18.08
N PRO A 17 2.64 -3.38 17.68
CA PRO A 17 3.69 -3.96 16.86
C PRO A 17 3.97 -3.09 15.62
N HIS A 18 5.21 -3.14 15.12
CA HIS A 18 5.65 -2.35 13.96
C HIS A 18 5.63 -0.82 14.15
N THR A 19 5.45 -0.35 15.39
CA THR A 19 5.57 1.06 15.79
C THR A 19 6.81 1.25 16.68
N PRO A 20 7.77 2.11 16.33
CA PRO A 20 8.71 1.97 15.20
C PRO A 20 9.76 0.85 15.39
N PHE A 21 10.17 0.22 14.28
CA PHE A 21 11.32 -0.67 14.19
C PHE A 21 12.62 -0.03 14.75
N HIS A 22 13.45 -0.83 15.40
CA HIS A 22 14.74 -0.43 15.99
C HIS A 22 15.63 0.38 15.03
N LYS A 23 15.56 1.72 15.14
CA LYS A 23 16.41 2.69 14.41
C LYS A 23 17.92 2.48 14.61
N SER A 24 18.30 1.69 15.64
CA SER A 24 19.68 1.34 15.95
C SER A 24 20.35 0.44 14.92
N LYS A 25 19.59 -0.23 14.03
CA LYS A 25 20.13 -1.13 13.00
C LYS A 25 20.34 -0.50 11.62
N TRP A 26 20.13 0.81 11.47
CA TRP A 26 20.22 1.48 10.17
C TRP A 26 21.60 2.09 9.92
N SER A 27 22.05 2.03 8.66
CA SER A 27 23.20 2.81 8.19
C SER A 27 22.83 4.31 8.14
N ASP A 28 23.83 5.17 8.22
CA ASP A 28 23.61 6.62 8.20
C ASP A 28 23.06 7.11 6.86
N ASP A 29 23.44 6.47 5.75
CA ASP A 29 22.86 6.72 4.43
C ASP A 29 21.35 6.41 4.41
N PHE A 30 20.95 5.27 4.99
CA PHE A 30 19.55 4.90 5.13
C PHE A 30 18.81 5.94 5.96
N ARG A 31 19.31 6.37 7.13
CA ARG A 31 18.68 7.41 7.96
C ARG A 31 18.45 8.74 7.23
N THR A 32 19.28 9.07 6.25
CA THR A 32 19.21 10.34 5.50
C THR A 32 18.15 10.30 4.40
N VAL A 33 17.97 9.13 3.77
CA VAL A 33 16.95 8.88 2.73
C VAL A 33 15.59 8.50 3.35
N TRP A 34 15.58 7.97 4.56
CA TRP A 34 14.41 7.41 5.25
C TRP A 34 13.58 8.48 5.97
N LYS A 35 12.62 9.06 5.25
CA LYS A 35 11.66 10.06 5.76
C LYS A 35 10.22 9.53 5.96
N GLY A 36 9.95 8.27 5.60
CA GLY A 36 8.58 7.75 5.41
C GLY A 36 7.80 7.38 6.66
N HIS A 37 8.42 6.78 7.68
CA HIS A 37 7.68 6.31 8.87
C HIS A 37 8.07 7.07 10.15
N PHE A 38 7.59 8.30 10.29
CA PHE A 38 7.55 8.97 11.60
C PHE A 38 6.40 8.43 12.45
N GLY A 39 6.48 7.15 12.84
CA GLY A 39 5.43 6.47 13.58
C GLY A 39 4.17 6.21 12.74
N ARG A 40 3.30 5.35 13.25
CA ARG A 40 1.98 5.10 12.65
C ARG A 40 1.02 6.19 13.14
N ASP A 41 0.18 6.73 12.27
CA ASP A 41 -0.93 7.61 12.68
C ASP A 41 -1.91 6.78 13.52
N VAL A 42 -2.11 7.16 14.79
CA VAL A 42 -2.96 6.40 15.71
C VAL A 42 -4.27 7.15 15.88
N ARG A 43 -5.28 6.78 15.09
CA ARG A 43 -6.63 7.35 15.17
C ARG A 43 -7.67 6.25 15.03
N PRO A 44 -8.77 6.31 15.82
CA PRO A 44 -9.86 5.36 15.69
C PRO A 44 -10.57 5.52 14.35
N ILE A 45 -11.25 4.47 13.90
CA ILE A 45 -12.01 4.51 12.65
C ILE A 45 -13.08 5.61 12.64
N SER A 46 -13.66 5.93 13.81
CA SER A 46 -14.65 7.00 13.97
C SER A 46 -14.14 8.37 13.51
N HIS A 47 -12.84 8.64 13.66
CA HIS A 47 -12.21 9.85 13.14
C HIS A 47 -12.37 9.94 11.62
N PHE A 48 -11.95 8.90 10.90
CA PHE A 48 -12.01 8.83 9.44
C PHE A 48 -13.44 8.80 8.92
N MET A 49 -14.35 8.12 9.62
CA MET A 49 -15.77 8.06 9.26
C MET A 49 -16.47 9.43 9.24
N SER A 50 -15.91 10.43 9.93
CA SER A 50 -16.47 11.79 9.96
C SER A 50 -16.05 12.67 8.76
N MET A 51 -15.15 12.19 7.91
CA MET A 51 -14.59 12.97 6.81
C MET A 51 -15.54 13.06 5.60
N GLU A 52 -15.61 14.22 4.95
CA GLU A 52 -16.48 14.48 3.78
C GLU A 52 -16.31 13.45 2.65
N ILE A 53 -15.08 12.97 2.44
CA ILE A 53 -14.77 11.99 1.39
C ILE A 53 -15.48 10.64 1.61
N VAL A 54 -15.69 10.24 2.87
CA VAL A 54 -16.39 9.00 3.23
C VAL A 54 -17.86 9.07 2.82
N ASP A 55 -18.50 10.20 3.11
CA ASP A 55 -19.90 10.44 2.71
C ASP A 55 -20.03 10.52 1.18
N ARG A 56 -19.20 11.34 0.53
CA ARG A 56 -19.22 11.54 -0.92
C ARG A 56 -18.99 10.25 -1.71
N ALA A 57 -18.04 9.42 -1.26
CA ALA A 57 -17.75 8.15 -1.89
C ALA A 57 -18.65 7.00 -1.39
N ARG A 58 -19.55 7.28 -0.43
CA ARG A 58 -20.46 6.29 0.19
C ARG A 58 -19.73 5.07 0.72
N LEU A 59 -18.60 5.32 1.38
CA LEU A 59 -17.81 4.27 2.02
C LEU A 59 -18.54 3.72 3.25
N LYS A 60 -18.45 2.41 3.45
CA LYS A 60 -18.91 1.72 4.64
C LYS A 60 -17.76 1.63 5.66
N PRO A 61 -18.07 1.53 6.96
CA PRO A 61 -17.04 1.36 8.00
C PRO A 61 -16.08 0.21 7.70
N VAL A 62 -16.59 -0.92 7.19
CA VAL A 62 -15.74 -2.07 6.83
C VAL A 62 -14.77 -1.77 5.67
N GLU A 63 -15.13 -0.90 4.74
CA GLU A 63 -14.24 -0.50 3.63
C GLU A 63 -13.14 0.43 4.16
N VAL A 64 -13.51 1.43 4.98
CA VAL A 64 -12.54 2.34 5.62
C VAL A 64 -11.56 1.55 6.48
N GLY A 65 -12.06 0.64 7.31
CA GLY A 65 -11.21 -0.21 8.15
C GLY A 65 -10.30 -1.14 7.34
N SER A 66 -10.81 -1.75 6.28
CA SER A 66 -10.02 -2.67 5.45
C SER A 66 -8.93 -1.93 4.66
N LEU A 67 -9.24 -0.77 4.08
CA LEU A 67 -8.25 0.09 3.44
C LEU A 67 -7.17 0.53 4.43
N ARG A 68 -7.57 0.89 5.65
CA ARG A 68 -6.63 1.29 6.70
C ARG A 68 -5.74 0.14 7.18
N LEU A 69 -6.29 -1.08 7.30
CA LEU A 69 -5.50 -2.29 7.56
C LEU A 69 -4.47 -2.51 6.44
N TYR A 70 -4.87 -2.32 5.18
CA TYR A 70 -3.98 -2.45 4.03
C TYR A 70 -2.80 -1.48 4.10
N THR A 71 -3.01 -0.20 4.45
CA THR A 71 -1.90 0.77 4.58
C THR A 71 -0.94 0.47 5.75
N GLY A 72 -1.24 -0.54 6.57
CA GLY A 72 -0.37 -1.06 7.62
C GLY A 72 0.30 -2.38 7.22
N PRO A 73 0.80 -3.17 8.20
CA PRO A 73 1.53 -4.40 7.91
C PRO A 73 0.68 -5.50 7.22
N MET A 74 -0.65 -5.40 7.25
CA MET A 74 -1.52 -6.45 6.70
C MET A 74 -1.45 -6.57 5.17
N TYR A 75 -0.94 -5.57 4.44
CA TYR A 75 -0.75 -5.68 2.99
C TYR A 75 0.07 -6.91 2.58
N VAL A 76 1.00 -7.34 3.45
CA VAL A 76 1.86 -8.51 3.21
C VAL A 76 1.01 -9.76 3.05
N HIS A 77 0.06 -9.97 3.95
CA HIS A 77 -0.81 -11.15 3.93
C HIS A 77 -1.82 -11.09 2.79
N TYR A 78 -2.46 -9.94 2.56
CA TYR A 78 -3.45 -9.80 1.49
C TYR A 78 -2.82 -10.00 0.11
N ASN A 79 -1.65 -9.41 -0.12
CA ASN A 79 -0.94 -9.60 -1.37
C ASN A 79 -0.36 -11.02 -1.51
N ALA A 80 0.03 -11.67 -0.41
CA ALA A 80 0.48 -13.06 -0.47
C ALA A 80 -0.64 -14.00 -0.93
N VAL A 81 -1.85 -13.82 -0.41
CA VAL A 81 -3.03 -14.59 -0.89
C VAL A 81 -3.28 -14.34 -2.37
N LEU A 82 -3.35 -13.08 -2.78
CA LEU A 82 -3.66 -12.70 -4.17
C LEU A 82 -2.60 -13.21 -5.17
N ARG A 83 -1.33 -13.15 -4.80
CA ARG A 83 -0.21 -13.63 -5.64
C ARG A 83 0.02 -15.13 -5.50
N ASN A 84 -0.58 -15.78 -4.51
CA ASN A 84 -0.19 -17.10 -4.02
C ASN A 84 1.34 -17.20 -3.75
N HIS A 85 1.95 -16.12 -3.26
CA HIS A 85 3.40 -15.99 -3.05
C HIS A 85 3.73 -14.84 -2.09
N PRO A 86 4.72 -14.99 -1.17
CA PRO A 86 5.59 -16.14 -1.01
C PRO A 86 4.95 -17.30 -0.22
N HIS A 87 5.37 -18.53 -0.52
CA HIS A 87 4.70 -19.74 -0.02
C HIS A 87 4.77 -19.90 1.50
N ASP A 88 5.85 -19.45 2.14
CA ASP A 88 6.00 -19.47 3.59
C ASP A 88 4.93 -18.62 4.28
N ILE A 89 4.65 -17.42 3.74
CA ILE A 89 3.56 -16.58 4.23
C ILE A 89 2.22 -17.25 3.95
N CYS A 90 1.98 -17.78 2.74
CA CYS A 90 0.73 -18.48 2.45
C CYS A 90 0.46 -19.65 3.40
N LEU A 91 1.50 -20.42 3.75
CA LEU A 91 1.39 -21.53 4.71
C LEU A 91 1.09 -21.04 6.13
N SER A 92 1.70 -19.92 6.56
CA SER A 92 1.45 -19.33 7.88
C SER A 92 0.03 -18.78 8.05
N LEU A 93 -0.74 -18.64 6.96
CA LEU A 93 -2.14 -18.22 7.02
C LEU A 93 -3.11 -19.36 7.33
N GLU A 94 -2.66 -20.61 7.37
CA GLU A 94 -3.46 -21.79 7.73
C GLU A 94 -4.78 -21.90 6.94
N GLY A 95 -4.75 -21.50 5.66
CA GLY A 95 -5.91 -21.54 4.76
C GLY A 95 -6.83 -20.32 4.82
N ASN A 96 -6.54 -19.33 5.67
CA ASN A 96 -7.25 -18.05 5.65
C ASN A 96 -6.92 -17.27 4.36
N LYS A 97 -7.96 -16.93 3.61
CA LYS A 97 -7.87 -16.24 2.32
C LYS A 97 -8.26 -14.76 2.39
N TYR A 98 -8.72 -14.27 3.53
CA TYR A 98 -9.15 -12.88 3.71
C TYR A 98 -10.15 -12.39 2.64
N GLU A 99 -10.99 -13.26 2.07
CA GLU A 99 -11.78 -12.92 0.88
C GLU A 99 -12.66 -11.69 1.11
N THR A 100 -13.33 -11.62 2.28
CA THR A 100 -14.18 -10.50 2.65
C THR A 100 -13.38 -9.20 2.79
N THR A 101 -12.21 -9.23 3.42
CA THR A 101 -11.37 -8.04 3.60
C THR A 101 -10.83 -7.54 2.26
N ILE A 102 -10.33 -8.44 1.41
CA ILE A 102 -9.85 -8.12 0.07
C ILE A 102 -10.99 -7.54 -0.78
N PHE A 103 -12.18 -8.13 -0.71
CA PHE A 103 -13.36 -7.59 -1.37
C PHE A 103 -13.69 -6.16 -0.90
N CYS A 104 -13.66 -5.91 0.42
CA CYS A 104 -13.89 -4.57 0.98
C CYS A 104 -12.82 -3.57 0.54
N ILE A 105 -11.55 -3.97 0.44
CA ILE A 105 -10.47 -3.13 -0.10
C ILE A 105 -10.76 -2.77 -1.55
N THR A 106 -11.03 -3.75 -2.41
CA THR A 106 -11.32 -3.53 -3.82
C THR A 106 -12.56 -2.64 -4.02
N SER A 107 -13.63 -2.89 -3.26
CA SER A 107 -14.84 -2.05 -3.27
C SER A 107 -14.52 -0.60 -2.87
N GLY A 108 -13.73 -0.41 -1.81
CA GLY A 108 -13.26 0.90 -1.37
C GLY A 108 -12.42 1.63 -2.43
N ILE A 109 -11.52 0.91 -3.10
CA ILE A 109 -10.69 1.47 -4.19
C ILE A 109 -11.56 1.98 -5.32
N VAL A 110 -12.52 1.17 -5.80
CA VAL A 110 -13.42 1.55 -6.91
C VAL A 110 -14.25 2.79 -6.57
N LYS A 111 -14.67 2.94 -5.30
CA LYS A 111 -15.42 4.12 -4.84
C LYS A 111 -14.53 5.36 -4.76
N LEU A 112 -13.32 5.22 -4.21
CA LEU A 112 -12.39 6.33 -3.99
C LEU A 112 -11.68 6.82 -5.25
N SER A 113 -11.39 5.94 -6.22
CA SER A 113 -10.71 6.32 -7.47
C SER A 113 -11.46 7.43 -8.22
N ARG A 114 -12.79 7.43 -8.16
CA ARG A 114 -13.68 8.45 -8.75
C ARG A 114 -13.45 9.87 -8.21
N PHE A 115 -12.91 9.98 -7.00
CA PHE A 115 -12.65 11.24 -6.30
C PHE A 115 -11.17 11.52 -6.12
N SER A 116 -10.31 10.59 -6.54
CA SER A 116 -8.86 10.70 -6.35
C SER A 116 -8.31 11.81 -7.23
N LYS A 117 -7.47 12.66 -6.63
CA LYS A 117 -6.79 13.74 -7.35
C LYS A 117 -5.70 13.11 -8.20
N ILE A 118 -5.66 13.47 -9.48
CA ILE A 118 -4.54 13.13 -10.34
C ILE A 118 -3.35 14.01 -9.91
N PRO A 119 -2.16 13.44 -9.64
CA PRO A 119 -0.97 14.23 -9.35
C PRO A 119 -0.73 15.27 -10.45
N SER A 120 -0.29 16.48 -10.08
CA SER A 120 -0.10 17.59 -11.05
C SER A 120 0.96 17.27 -12.11
N ASN A 121 1.99 16.51 -11.73
CA ASN A 121 3.02 15.99 -12.62
C ASN A 121 2.61 14.70 -13.36
N ARG A 122 1.41 14.16 -13.07
CA ARG A 122 0.91 12.86 -13.55
C ARG A 122 1.90 11.72 -13.37
N ARG A 123 2.55 11.65 -12.22
CA ARG A 123 3.47 10.54 -11.90
C ARG A 123 3.10 9.89 -10.58
N LEU A 124 3.05 8.57 -10.61
CA LEU A 124 3.05 7.70 -9.45
C LEU A 124 4.24 6.76 -9.57
N PHE A 125 4.83 6.39 -8.45
CA PHE A 125 6.03 5.58 -8.39
C PHE A 125 5.79 4.30 -7.60
N ARG A 126 6.40 3.20 -8.04
CA ARG A 126 6.35 1.92 -7.31
C ARG A 126 7.74 1.30 -7.23
N GLY A 127 8.20 1.04 -6.01
CA GLY A 127 9.40 0.27 -5.76
C GLY A 127 9.13 -1.23 -5.85
N LEU A 128 10.05 -1.96 -6.48
CA LEU A 128 10.08 -3.41 -6.52
C LEU A 128 11.44 -3.89 -6.03
N GLY A 129 11.48 -4.47 -4.84
CA GLY A 129 12.70 -5.00 -4.24
C GLY A 129 12.92 -6.49 -4.51
N GLY A 130 14.19 -6.88 -4.60
CA GLY A 130 14.58 -8.29 -4.68
C GLY A 130 14.40 -8.94 -6.06
N MET A 131 14.08 -8.14 -7.09
CA MET A 131 13.86 -8.64 -8.44
C MET A 131 14.47 -7.71 -9.51
N ILE A 132 15.00 -8.34 -10.57
CA ILE A 132 15.32 -7.69 -11.83
C ILE A 132 14.22 -8.12 -12.81
N LEU A 133 13.68 -7.17 -13.56
CA LEU A 133 12.65 -7.48 -14.53
C LEU A 133 13.22 -8.39 -15.64
N PRO A 134 12.47 -9.40 -16.07
CA PRO A 134 12.88 -10.24 -17.18
C PRO A 134 12.94 -9.42 -18.47
N GLU A 135 13.83 -9.78 -19.39
CA GLU A 135 14.02 -9.10 -20.67
C GLU A 135 12.72 -8.99 -21.47
N GLN A 136 11.85 -10.00 -21.37
CA GLN A 136 10.53 -10.06 -21.98
C GLN A 136 9.59 -8.94 -21.50
N PHE A 137 9.78 -8.43 -20.28
CA PHE A 137 9.04 -7.28 -19.75
C PHE A 137 9.36 -6.00 -20.54
N LEU A 138 10.58 -5.87 -21.06
CA LEU A 138 11.08 -4.66 -21.73
C LEU A 138 10.97 -4.73 -23.25
N GLN A 139 11.33 -5.87 -23.84
CA GLN A 139 11.38 -6.03 -25.30
C GLN A 139 9.98 -6.08 -25.92
N GLY A 140 9.02 -6.62 -25.16
CA GLY A 140 7.67 -6.82 -25.61
C GLY A 140 7.54 -7.89 -26.70
N LYS A 141 6.37 -8.50 -26.78
CA LYS A 141 5.99 -9.48 -27.82
C LYS A 141 4.60 -9.12 -28.32
N ASN A 142 4.39 -9.16 -29.62
CA ASN A 142 3.09 -8.84 -30.26
C ASN A 142 2.55 -7.44 -29.89
N GLY A 143 3.43 -6.45 -29.73
CA GLY A 143 3.04 -5.08 -29.37
C GLY A 143 2.75 -4.85 -27.88
N PHE A 144 2.86 -5.88 -27.03
CA PHE A 144 2.68 -5.76 -25.58
C PHE A 144 4.02 -5.87 -24.86
N ARG A 145 4.26 -4.97 -23.90
CA ARG A 145 5.38 -5.03 -22.96
C ARG A 145 4.84 -4.76 -21.54
N GLY A 146 5.40 -5.41 -20.53
CA GLY A 146 4.97 -5.27 -19.14
C GLY A 146 4.58 -6.61 -18.49
N GLY A 147 3.72 -6.53 -17.48
CA GLY A 147 3.27 -7.67 -16.70
C GLY A 147 1.99 -7.38 -15.95
N VAL A 148 1.44 -8.40 -15.30
CA VAL A 148 0.22 -8.32 -14.50
C VAL A 148 0.60 -8.38 -13.01
N GLU A 149 0.11 -7.43 -12.23
CA GLU A 149 0.22 -7.44 -10.77
C GLU A 149 -1.06 -8.06 -10.20
N TRP A 150 -0.93 -9.28 -9.68
CA TRP A 150 -2.03 -10.05 -9.12
C TRP A 150 -2.45 -9.52 -7.74
N GLY A 151 -1.53 -8.88 -7.02
CA GLY A 151 -1.81 -8.22 -5.75
C GLY A 151 -2.42 -6.84 -5.93
N LEU A 152 -2.76 -6.22 -4.81
CA LEU A 152 -3.04 -4.79 -4.75
C LEU A 152 -1.75 -4.02 -5.03
N MET A 153 -1.81 -3.10 -5.99
CA MET A 153 -0.62 -2.37 -6.46
C MET A 153 -0.54 -1.01 -5.76
N SER A 154 0.22 -0.95 -4.67
CA SER A 154 0.55 0.30 -3.99
C SER A 154 1.58 1.12 -4.79
N THR A 155 1.35 2.42 -4.86
CA THR A 155 2.19 3.42 -5.53
C THR A 155 2.23 4.70 -4.68
N THR A 156 3.17 5.60 -4.96
CA THR A 156 3.34 6.84 -4.19
C THR A 156 3.60 8.03 -5.12
N MET A 157 3.23 9.24 -4.71
CA MET A 157 3.67 10.47 -5.40
C MET A 157 5.14 10.81 -5.12
N ASP A 158 5.75 10.23 -4.08
CA ASP A 158 7.14 10.49 -3.69
C ASP A 158 8.09 9.40 -4.22
N LYS A 159 8.93 9.77 -5.18
CA LYS A 159 9.94 8.87 -5.74
C LYS A 159 10.93 8.35 -4.68
N ALA A 160 11.21 9.13 -3.64
CA ALA A 160 12.10 8.69 -2.55
C ALA A 160 11.46 7.55 -1.75
N VAL A 161 10.16 7.61 -1.48
CA VAL A 161 9.40 6.52 -0.85
C VAL A 161 9.45 5.26 -1.73
N ALA A 162 9.18 5.38 -3.03
CA ALA A 162 9.29 4.23 -3.95
C ALA A 162 10.72 3.65 -4.00
N THR A 163 11.75 4.49 -3.90
CA THR A 163 13.15 4.05 -3.89
C THR A 163 13.52 3.29 -2.61
N GLN A 164 12.89 3.61 -1.47
CA GLN A 164 13.05 2.83 -0.24
C GLN A 164 12.46 1.42 -0.42
N TYR A 165 11.29 1.31 -1.05
CA TYR A 165 10.63 0.02 -1.31
C TYR A 165 11.29 -0.81 -2.42
N SER A 166 12.14 -0.22 -3.27
CA SER A 166 12.86 -0.96 -4.30
C SER A 166 14.07 -1.75 -3.78
N GLY A 167 14.43 -1.62 -2.50
CA GLY A 167 15.55 -2.37 -1.93
C GLY A 167 16.89 -2.02 -2.59
N VAL A 168 17.13 -0.74 -2.89
CA VAL A 168 18.41 -0.23 -3.43
C VAL A 168 19.61 -0.65 -2.58
N ASP A 169 19.41 -0.92 -1.29
CA ASP A 169 20.39 -1.46 -0.36
C ASP A 169 20.79 -2.93 -0.64
N LYS A 170 19.98 -3.69 -1.39
CA LYS A 170 20.15 -5.13 -1.68
C LYS A 170 20.65 -5.44 -3.09
N GLN A 171 21.17 -4.43 -3.82
CA GLN A 171 21.75 -4.53 -5.17
C GLN A 171 20.82 -5.03 -6.31
N ARG A 172 19.55 -5.34 -6.04
CA ARG A 172 18.54 -5.74 -7.05
C ARG A 172 17.21 -5.07 -6.75
N GLY A 173 16.90 -4.02 -7.51
CA GLY A 173 15.69 -3.23 -7.34
C GLY A 173 15.27 -2.55 -8.64
N SER A 174 13.98 -2.32 -8.80
CA SER A 174 13.40 -1.54 -9.90
C SER A 174 12.42 -0.50 -9.35
N VAL A 175 12.31 0.64 -10.02
CA VAL A 175 11.27 1.65 -9.73
C VAL A 175 10.46 1.85 -11.00
N PHE A 176 9.16 1.62 -10.91
CA PHE A 176 8.22 1.96 -11.98
C PHE A 176 7.78 3.41 -11.82
N GLU A 177 7.75 4.12 -12.94
CA GLU A 177 7.03 5.38 -13.07
C GLU A 177 5.76 5.10 -13.87
N ILE A 178 4.62 5.34 -13.25
CA ILE A 178 3.29 5.11 -13.79
C ILE A 178 2.67 6.48 -14.07
N VAL A 179 2.11 6.64 -15.27
CA VAL A 179 1.45 7.88 -15.70
C VAL A 179 -0.06 7.67 -15.63
N PRO A 180 -0.74 8.04 -14.53
CA PRO A 180 -2.18 7.86 -14.43
C PRO A 180 -2.94 8.94 -15.21
N GLY A 181 -4.04 8.54 -15.84
CA GLY A 181 -5.12 9.40 -16.31
C GLY A 181 -6.33 9.39 -15.37
N ARG A 182 -7.44 9.99 -15.82
CA ARG A 182 -8.67 10.05 -14.99
C ARG A 182 -9.40 8.72 -14.92
N ILE A 183 -9.27 7.89 -15.94
CA ILE A 183 -10.00 6.62 -16.08
C ILE A 183 -9.30 5.51 -15.28
N ASP A 184 -7.98 5.63 -15.14
CA ASP A 184 -7.03 4.63 -14.67
C ASP A 184 -6.27 5.12 -13.42
N ILE A 185 -6.77 6.12 -12.69
CA ILE A 185 -6.20 6.49 -11.39
C ILE A 185 -6.64 5.49 -10.31
N GLY A 186 -5.72 5.11 -9.42
CA GLY A 186 -6.03 4.39 -8.19
C GLY A 186 -6.73 5.25 -7.14
N ALA A 187 -6.99 4.66 -5.97
CA ALA A 187 -7.52 5.37 -4.81
C ALA A 187 -6.41 6.08 -4.04
N GLU A 188 -6.55 7.38 -3.79
CA GLU A 188 -5.68 8.14 -2.89
C GLU A 188 -6.02 7.80 -1.43
N LEU A 189 -5.02 7.32 -0.67
CA LEU A 189 -5.22 6.75 0.67
C LEU A 189 -4.53 7.53 1.80
N SER A 190 -3.75 8.58 1.51
CA SER A 190 -2.95 9.29 2.53
C SER A 190 -3.81 9.78 3.69
N TRP A 191 -5.05 10.16 3.43
CA TRP A 191 -5.99 10.65 4.43
C TRP A 191 -6.45 9.61 5.47
N LEU A 192 -6.41 8.31 5.15
CA LEU A 192 -6.74 7.22 6.08
C LEU A 192 -5.53 6.37 6.48
N SER A 193 -4.40 6.57 5.80
CA SER A 193 -3.24 5.71 5.89
C SER A 193 -2.67 5.68 7.31
N GLN A 194 -2.09 4.55 7.68
CA GLN A 194 -1.26 4.47 8.87
C GLN A 194 0.05 5.25 8.70
N TYR A 195 0.46 5.53 7.46
CA TYR A 195 1.62 6.34 7.11
C TYR A 195 1.24 7.43 6.08
N PRO A 196 0.52 8.50 6.50
CA PRO A 196 0.07 9.55 5.59
C PRO A 196 1.18 10.21 4.75
N GLY A 197 2.41 10.25 5.28
CA GLY A 197 3.57 10.81 4.58
C GLY A 197 4.01 10.02 3.35
N GLU A 198 3.56 8.77 3.18
CA GLU A 198 3.89 7.96 2.01
C GLU A 198 3.11 8.36 0.75
N ALA A 199 2.10 9.24 0.87
CA ALA A 199 1.33 9.75 -0.27
C ALA A 199 0.78 8.63 -1.16
N GLU A 200 0.20 7.59 -0.55
CA GLU A 200 -0.15 6.33 -1.21
C GLU A 200 -1.34 6.47 -2.16
N TYR A 201 -1.19 5.86 -3.34
CA TYR A 201 -2.25 5.57 -4.30
C TYR A 201 -2.33 4.06 -4.53
N LEU A 202 -3.52 3.50 -4.38
CA LEU A 202 -3.74 2.06 -4.44
C LEU A 202 -4.61 1.65 -5.63
N PHE A 203 -4.14 0.67 -6.38
CA PHE A 203 -4.86 0.07 -7.50
C PHE A 203 -5.40 -1.30 -7.10
N PRO A 204 -6.55 -1.73 -7.64
CA PRO A 204 -7.07 -3.07 -7.41
C PRO A 204 -6.16 -4.12 -8.04
N PRO A 205 -6.26 -5.39 -7.62
CA PRO A 205 -5.63 -6.50 -8.35
C PRO A 205 -6.17 -6.59 -9.79
N LEU A 206 -5.31 -6.96 -10.74
CA LEU A 206 -5.61 -7.09 -12.18
C LEU A 206 -5.70 -8.55 -12.65
#